data_AF-A0A2D7PLG0-F1
#
_entry.id   AF-A0A2D7PLG0-F1
#
_cell.length_a   1.000
_cell.length_b   1.000
_cell.length_c   1.000
_cell.angle_alpha   90.00
_cell.angle_beta   90.00
_cell.angle_gamma   90.00
#
_symmetry.space_group_name_H-M   'P 1'
#
loop_
_entity.id
_entity.type
_entity.pdbx_description
1 polymer ?
#
loop_
_entity_poly.entity_id
_entity_poly.type
_entity_poly.pdbx_seq_one_letter_code
_entity_poly.pdbx_strand_id
1 'polypeptide(L)'
;MRLLACSNCHTQYEASAFVGPELECRCGTVIPNRLAVGLEAAIHRCSACGGQVSADCHSCGYCGSEIIRDLRGPSLICPECLARNPETARYCAACGVGFRPEPIPSQGKEWPCPACSGLMPVRSIGGIEINECPNCQGLWIPDHRFDELMSRACETALQTEKDKVWSKSPRCSSSNPSMEKIVYRKCPVCDRAMQRANFQKRSGVIIDRCHAHGTWLDADELECAAGYILESQRRAEFAPGNFRSQNKAQIRREAAALARAQRGESVALASSRDAVSSGGWLGDLLGALLN
;
A
#
# COMPACT_ATOMS: atom_id res chain seq x y z
N MET A 1 -42.90 -4.82 -22.58
CA MET A 1 -43.04 -3.40 -22.19
C MET A 1 -42.59 -2.56 -23.37
N ARG A 2 -43.52 -1.82 -23.98
CA ARG A 2 -43.25 -0.91 -25.11
C ARG A 2 -43.37 0.51 -24.58
N LEU A 3 -42.32 1.31 -24.71
CA LEU A 3 -42.32 2.69 -24.23
C LEU A 3 -42.26 3.67 -25.40
N LEU A 4 -43.11 4.69 -25.37
CA LEU A 4 -43.01 5.89 -26.20
C LEU A 4 -42.68 7.07 -25.28
N ALA A 5 -41.66 7.85 -25.62
CA ALA A 5 -41.26 9.01 -24.83
C ALA A 5 -41.43 10.30 -25.63
N CYS A 6 -42.05 11.30 -25.03
CA CYS A 6 -42.14 12.63 -25.62
C CYS A 6 -40.77 13.30 -25.64
N SER A 7 -40.33 13.80 -26.79
CA SER A 7 -39.06 14.55 -26.90
C SER A 7 -39.10 15.93 -26.23
N ASN A 8 -40.29 16.51 -26.03
CA ASN A 8 -40.46 17.85 -25.47
C ASN A 8 -40.61 17.85 -23.95
N CYS A 9 -41.57 17.09 -23.41
CA CYS A 9 -41.84 17.06 -21.97
C CYS A 9 -41.36 15.79 -21.26
N HIS A 10 -40.66 14.89 -21.98
CA HIS A 10 -40.12 13.64 -21.46
C HIS A 10 -41.11 12.69 -20.80
N THR A 11 -42.43 12.90 -20.98
CA THR A 11 -43.47 11.99 -20.50
C THR A 11 -43.33 10.65 -21.23
N GLN A 12 -43.30 9.57 -20.46
CA GLN A 12 -43.17 8.20 -20.96
C GLN A 12 -44.52 7.51 -20.89
N TYR A 13 -44.94 6.89 -22.00
CA TYR A 13 -46.18 6.14 -22.12
C TYR A 13 -45.86 4.66 -22.27
N GLU A 14 -46.53 3.82 -21.47
CA GLU A 14 -46.61 2.39 -21.74
C GLU A 14 -47.58 2.20 -22.91
N ALA A 15 -47.04 1.80 -24.05
CA ALA A 15 -47.73 1.75 -25.33
C ALA A 15 -47.86 0.31 -25.86
N SER A 16 -47.80 -0.72 -24.99
CA SER A 16 -47.90 -2.11 -25.44
C SER A 16 -49.23 -2.42 -26.13
N ALA A 17 -50.31 -1.73 -25.74
CA ALA A 17 -51.64 -1.86 -26.35
C ALA A 17 -51.93 -0.82 -27.46
N PHE A 18 -51.00 0.08 -27.77
CA PHE A 18 -51.24 1.19 -28.71
C PHE A 18 -50.90 0.80 -30.16
N VAL A 19 -51.87 0.97 -31.07
CA VAL A 19 -51.80 0.50 -32.47
C VAL A 19 -51.71 1.66 -33.49
N GLY A 20 -51.87 2.91 -33.05
CA GLY A 20 -51.86 4.09 -33.95
C GLY A 20 -50.45 4.44 -34.47
N PRO A 21 -50.32 5.17 -35.59
CA PRO A 21 -49.02 5.55 -36.14
C PRO A 21 -48.32 6.64 -35.31
N GLU A 22 -49.08 7.44 -34.55
CA GLU A 22 -48.59 8.57 -33.76
C GLU A 22 -49.43 8.72 -32.50
N LEU A 23 -48.80 9.11 -31.38
CA LEU A 23 -49.43 9.40 -30.10
C LEU A 23 -49.30 10.89 -29.81
N GLU A 24 -50.41 11.58 -29.58
CA GLU A 24 -50.37 12.96 -29.10
C GLU A 24 -50.03 12.98 -27.60
N CYS A 25 -48.91 13.61 -27.26
CA CYS A 25 -48.53 13.80 -25.87
C CYS A 25 -49.41 14.85 -25.20
N ARG A 26 -49.62 14.74 -23.87
CA ARG A 26 -50.28 15.78 -23.05
C ARG A 26 -49.74 17.21 -23.20
N CYS A 27 -48.52 17.39 -23.72
CA CYS A 27 -47.95 18.71 -24.00
C CYS A 27 -48.21 19.20 -25.45
N GLY A 28 -49.04 18.51 -26.22
CA GLY A 28 -49.36 18.80 -27.62
C GLY A 28 -48.31 18.31 -28.64
N THR A 29 -47.23 17.67 -28.18
CA THR A 29 -46.20 17.13 -29.10
C THR A 29 -46.64 15.78 -29.65
N VAL A 30 -46.63 15.64 -30.98
CA VAL A 30 -46.91 14.37 -31.66
C VAL A 30 -45.68 13.46 -31.57
N ILE A 31 -45.86 12.26 -31.02
CA ILE A 31 -44.83 11.23 -30.85
C ILE A 31 -45.04 10.16 -31.91
N PRO A 32 -44.09 9.94 -32.84
CA PRO A 32 -44.21 8.85 -33.80
C PRO A 32 -44.17 7.50 -33.06
N ASN A 33 -45.05 6.57 -33.42
CA ASN A 33 -45.14 5.24 -32.81
C ASN A 33 -44.02 4.31 -33.34
N ARG A 34 -42.77 4.72 -33.18
CA ARG A 34 -41.58 3.93 -33.49
C ARG A 34 -41.00 3.38 -32.21
N LEU A 35 -40.65 2.10 -32.22
CA LEU A 35 -39.91 1.48 -31.13
C LEU A 35 -38.55 2.18 -31.00
N ALA A 36 -38.26 2.68 -29.80
CA ALA A 36 -36.88 3.04 -29.47
C ALA A 36 -36.03 1.77 -29.56
N VAL A 37 -35.04 1.77 -30.46
CA VAL A 37 -34.05 0.69 -30.51
C VAL A 37 -33.10 0.94 -29.36
N GLY A 38 -33.06 0.01 -28.40
CA GLY A 38 -32.05 0.03 -27.35
C GLY A 38 -30.67 -0.05 -27.99
N LEU A 39 -29.80 0.91 -27.67
CA LEU A 39 -28.39 0.80 -27.96
C LEU A 39 -27.78 -0.13 -26.91
N GLU A 40 -27.45 -1.36 -27.28
CA GLU A 40 -26.52 -2.16 -26.49
C GLU A 40 -25.13 -1.54 -26.61
N ALA A 41 -24.81 -0.61 -25.72
CA ALA A 41 -23.44 -0.15 -25.58
C ALA A 41 -22.62 -1.27 -24.93
N ALA A 42 -21.62 -1.79 -25.64
CA ALA A 42 -20.62 -2.67 -25.03
C ALA A 42 -19.84 -1.84 -23.99
N ILE A 43 -20.26 -1.91 -22.73
CA ILE A 43 -19.60 -1.16 -21.65
C ILE A 43 -18.33 -1.90 -21.26
N HIS A 44 -17.18 -1.31 -21.59
CA HIS A 44 -15.88 -1.79 -21.12
C HIS A 44 -15.58 -1.22 -19.74
N ARG A 45 -14.91 -2.01 -18.90
CA ARG A 45 -14.46 -1.60 -17.57
C ARG A 45 -12.99 -1.88 -17.36
N CYS A 46 -12.37 -1.05 -16.52
CA CYS A 46 -11.05 -1.31 -15.99
C CYS A 46 -11.11 -2.49 -15.00
N SER A 47 -10.31 -3.52 -15.23
CA SER A 47 -10.23 -4.68 -14.34
C SER A 47 -9.60 -4.38 -12.98
N ALA A 48 -8.90 -3.24 -12.82
CA ALA A 48 -8.26 -2.84 -11.56
C ALA A 48 -9.19 -2.09 -10.61
N CYS A 49 -10.05 -1.20 -11.13
CA CYS A 49 -10.92 -0.34 -10.31
C CYS A 49 -12.42 -0.48 -10.61
N GLY A 50 -12.81 -1.17 -11.67
CA GLY A 50 -14.21 -1.32 -12.09
C GLY A 50 -14.80 -0.12 -12.84
N GLY A 51 -14.03 0.97 -12.97
CA GLY A 51 -14.46 2.19 -13.67
C GLY A 51 -14.75 1.92 -15.15
N GLN A 52 -15.74 2.62 -15.71
CA GLN A 52 -16.06 2.54 -17.13
C GLN A 52 -14.94 3.15 -17.97
N VAL A 53 -14.65 2.51 -19.10
CA VAL A 53 -13.60 2.94 -20.01
C VAL A 53 -14.09 2.88 -21.46
N SER A 54 -13.52 3.70 -22.33
CA SER A 54 -13.81 3.63 -23.77
C SER A 54 -13.26 2.34 -24.38
N ALA A 55 -13.72 1.96 -25.56
CA ALA A 55 -13.24 0.77 -26.26
C ALA A 55 -11.75 0.87 -26.67
N ASP A 56 -11.26 2.09 -26.91
CA ASP A 56 -9.94 2.31 -27.51
C ASP A 56 -8.87 2.80 -26.52
N CYS A 57 -9.21 2.96 -25.23
CA CYS A 57 -8.21 3.42 -24.27
C CYS A 57 -7.21 2.32 -23.91
N HIS A 58 -5.94 2.72 -23.76
CA HIS A 58 -4.86 1.87 -23.28
C HIS A 58 -4.60 2.03 -21.77
N SER A 59 -5.10 3.10 -21.17
CA SER A 59 -5.02 3.35 -19.73
C SER A 59 -6.35 3.85 -19.19
N CYS A 60 -6.63 3.52 -17.93
CA CYS A 60 -7.82 3.99 -17.23
C CYS A 60 -7.64 5.45 -16.83
N GLY A 61 -8.53 6.34 -17.29
CA GLY A 61 -8.51 7.75 -16.88
C GLY A 61 -8.81 7.99 -15.40
N TYR A 62 -9.34 6.99 -14.68
CA TYR A 62 -9.64 7.10 -13.25
C TYR A 62 -8.46 6.66 -12.36
N CYS A 63 -7.99 5.42 -12.51
CA CYS A 63 -6.95 4.87 -11.64
C CYS A 63 -5.56 4.76 -12.31
N GLY A 64 -5.43 5.13 -13.58
CA GLY A 64 -4.16 5.08 -14.32
C GLY A 64 -3.70 3.70 -14.76
N SER A 65 -4.39 2.61 -14.37
CA SER A 65 -4.00 1.25 -14.73
C SER A 65 -4.10 0.99 -16.24
N GLU A 66 -3.19 0.18 -16.76
CA GLU A 66 -3.24 -0.31 -18.15
C GLU A 66 -4.52 -1.14 -18.42
N ILE A 67 -5.07 -1.01 -19.62
CA ILE A 67 -6.28 -1.74 -20.03
C ILE A 67 -5.89 -3.00 -20.80
N ILE A 68 -5.96 -4.13 -20.10
CA ILE A 68 -5.67 -5.45 -20.64
C ILE A 68 -6.93 -6.01 -21.31
N ARG A 69 -6.90 -6.14 -22.64
CA ARG A 69 -7.99 -6.73 -23.45
C ARG A 69 -7.63 -8.10 -24.02
N ASP A 70 -6.35 -8.32 -24.27
CA ASP A 70 -5.83 -9.58 -24.76
C ASP A 70 -5.53 -10.50 -23.56
N LEU A 71 -6.19 -11.66 -23.53
CA LEU A 71 -6.10 -12.62 -22.43
C LEU A 71 -5.22 -13.82 -22.80
N ARG A 72 -4.17 -13.60 -23.59
CA ARG A 72 -3.10 -14.58 -23.83
C ARG A 72 -2.29 -14.81 -22.54
N GLY A 73 -2.82 -15.65 -21.65
CA GLY A 73 -2.20 -16.01 -20.38
C GLY A 73 -3.18 -16.66 -19.40
N PRO A 74 -2.74 -16.91 -18.15
CA PRO A 74 -3.64 -17.29 -17.06
C PRO A 74 -4.82 -16.32 -16.95
N SER A 75 -6.02 -16.87 -16.84
CA SER A 75 -7.24 -16.09 -16.81
C SER A 75 -8.25 -16.71 -15.86
N LEU A 76 -9.06 -15.85 -15.25
CA LEU A 76 -10.18 -16.24 -14.41
C LEU A 76 -11.49 -16.02 -15.14
N ILE A 77 -12.52 -16.79 -14.75
CA ILE A 77 -13.87 -16.67 -15.30
C ILE A 77 -14.76 -16.03 -14.23
N CYS A 78 -15.48 -14.97 -14.62
CA CYS A 78 -16.41 -14.28 -13.75
C CYS A 78 -17.59 -15.19 -13.39
N PRO A 79 -17.97 -15.37 -12.10
CA PRO A 79 -19.09 -16.23 -11.73
C PRO A 79 -20.47 -15.62 -12.10
N GLU A 80 -20.58 -14.29 -12.20
CA GLU A 80 -21.86 -13.62 -12.46
C GLU A 80 -22.23 -13.58 -13.95
N CYS A 81 -21.25 -13.34 -14.82
CA CYS A 81 -21.49 -13.16 -16.25
C CYS A 81 -20.64 -14.04 -17.16
N LEU A 82 -19.81 -14.92 -16.58
CA LEU A 82 -18.96 -15.88 -17.29
C LEU A 82 -17.91 -15.27 -18.23
N ALA A 83 -17.70 -13.95 -18.17
CA ALA A 83 -16.64 -13.29 -18.93
C ALA A 83 -15.25 -13.73 -18.45
N ARG A 84 -14.33 -13.92 -19.39
CA ARG A 84 -12.92 -14.17 -19.10
C ARG A 84 -12.22 -12.86 -18.73
N ASN A 85 -11.37 -12.90 -17.71
CA ASN A 85 -10.64 -11.74 -17.19
C ASN A 85 -9.17 -12.10 -16.92
N PRO A 86 -8.25 -11.11 -16.86
CA PRO A 86 -6.88 -11.34 -16.42
C PRO A 86 -6.85 -11.96 -15.01
N GLU A 87 -5.87 -12.81 -14.71
CA GLU A 87 -5.73 -13.42 -13.38
C GLU A 87 -5.60 -12.38 -12.25
N THR A 88 -5.05 -11.21 -12.55
CA THR A 88 -4.87 -10.10 -11.60
C THR A 88 -6.07 -9.16 -11.49
N ALA A 89 -7.19 -9.46 -12.17
CA ALA A 89 -8.38 -8.62 -12.14
C ALA A 89 -8.96 -8.52 -10.71
N ARG A 90 -9.27 -7.30 -10.28
CA ARG A 90 -10.05 -7.02 -9.05
C ARG A 90 -11.54 -6.83 -9.34
N TYR A 91 -11.87 -6.49 -10.59
CA TYR A 91 -13.23 -6.31 -11.09
C TYR A 91 -13.39 -6.95 -12.46
N CYS A 92 -14.59 -7.42 -12.77
CA CYS A 92 -14.91 -7.94 -14.10
C CYS A 92 -14.93 -6.82 -15.14
N ALA A 93 -14.16 -6.97 -16.22
CA ALA A 93 -14.10 -6.01 -17.32
C ALA A 93 -15.41 -5.90 -18.13
N ALA A 94 -16.33 -6.87 -17.97
CA ALA A 94 -17.64 -6.87 -18.60
C ALA A 94 -18.74 -6.33 -17.66
N CYS A 95 -19.08 -7.03 -16.58
CA CYS A 95 -20.21 -6.65 -15.72
C CYS A 95 -19.83 -5.70 -14.57
N GLY A 96 -18.54 -5.63 -14.19
CA GLY A 96 -18.06 -4.79 -13.10
C GLY A 96 -18.16 -5.40 -11.70
N VAL A 97 -18.57 -6.67 -11.55
CA VAL A 97 -18.54 -7.34 -10.23
C VAL A 97 -17.11 -7.39 -9.68
N GLY A 98 -16.94 -7.15 -8.38
CA GLY A 98 -15.65 -7.27 -7.71
C GLY A 98 -15.27 -8.72 -7.46
N PHE A 99 -14.06 -9.12 -7.82
CA PHE A 99 -13.49 -10.41 -7.43
C PHE A 99 -12.95 -10.30 -6.00
N ARG A 100 -13.68 -10.92 -5.08
CA ARG A 100 -13.32 -11.01 -3.67
C ARG A 100 -13.12 -12.48 -3.32
N PRO A 101 -11.99 -13.09 -3.72
CA PRO A 101 -11.72 -14.47 -3.36
C PRO A 101 -11.68 -14.58 -1.84
N GLU A 102 -12.52 -15.46 -1.28
CA GLU A 102 -12.39 -15.82 0.12
C GLU A 102 -11.14 -16.69 0.28
N PRO A 103 -10.34 -16.46 1.35
CA PRO A 103 -9.27 -17.40 1.66
C PRO A 103 -9.88 -18.78 1.88
N ILE A 104 -9.19 -19.82 1.40
CA ILE A 104 -9.55 -21.20 1.76
C ILE A 104 -9.61 -21.25 3.30
N PRO A 105 -10.72 -21.74 3.90
CA PRO A 105 -10.82 -21.86 5.34
C PRO A 105 -9.58 -22.59 5.87
N SER A 106 -8.77 -21.89 6.65
CA SER A 106 -7.59 -22.49 7.26
C SER A 106 -8.07 -23.50 8.30
N GLN A 107 -7.47 -24.69 8.32
CA GLN A 107 -7.82 -25.78 9.24
C GLN A 107 -7.42 -25.50 10.72
N GLY A 108 -7.39 -24.24 11.13
CA GLY A 108 -7.00 -23.88 12.47
C GLY A 108 -8.19 -23.87 13.43
N LYS A 109 -7.88 -23.90 14.72
CA LYS A 109 -8.87 -23.91 15.78
C LYS A 109 -9.51 -22.54 15.96
N GLU A 110 -10.83 -22.52 16.07
CA GLU A 110 -11.58 -21.34 16.45
C GLU A 110 -11.49 -21.10 17.96
N TRP A 111 -11.46 -19.83 18.34
CA TRP A 111 -11.29 -19.41 19.73
C TRP A 111 -12.39 -18.44 20.16
N PRO A 112 -12.86 -18.47 21.42
CA PRO A 112 -13.80 -17.47 21.91
C PRO A 112 -13.12 -16.09 22.02
N CYS A 113 -13.82 -15.04 21.60
CA CYS A 113 -13.31 -13.68 21.66
C CYS A 113 -13.14 -13.20 23.11
N PRO A 114 -11.94 -12.74 23.52
CA PRO A 114 -11.72 -12.22 24.87
C PRO A 114 -12.51 -10.95 25.20
N ALA A 115 -12.99 -10.22 24.19
CA ALA A 115 -13.76 -8.99 24.36
C ALA A 115 -15.28 -9.22 24.41
N CYS A 116 -15.84 -10.09 23.55
CA CYS A 116 -17.29 -10.26 23.43
C CYS A 116 -17.77 -11.73 23.48
N SER A 117 -16.88 -12.69 23.73
CA SER A 117 -17.15 -14.14 23.76
C SER A 117 -17.64 -14.79 22.46
N GLY A 118 -17.79 -14.02 21.37
CA GLY A 118 -18.14 -14.55 20.05
C GLY A 118 -17.04 -15.44 19.49
N LEU A 119 -17.40 -16.46 18.71
CA LEU A 119 -16.44 -17.39 18.11
C LEU A 119 -15.63 -16.68 17.01
N MET A 120 -14.31 -16.85 17.05
CA MET A 120 -13.37 -16.22 16.12
C MET A 120 -12.84 -17.26 15.15
N PRO A 121 -13.32 -17.29 13.89
CA PRO A 121 -12.79 -18.16 12.86
C PRO A 121 -11.34 -17.79 12.53
N VAL A 122 -10.60 -18.74 11.98
CA VAL A 122 -9.25 -18.49 11.48
C VAL A 122 -9.32 -17.72 10.16
N ARG A 123 -8.48 -16.71 10.04
CA ARG A 123 -8.36 -15.84 8.87
C ARG A 123 -6.90 -15.71 8.49
N SER A 124 -6.65 -15.54 7.20
CA SER A 124 -5.31 -15.28 6.67
C SER A 124 -5.18 -13.81 6.31
N ILE A 125 -4.31 -13.09 7.00
CA ILE A 125 -3.93 -11.71 6.67
C ILE A 125 -2.54 -11.73 6.06
N GLY A 126 -2.46 -11.47 4.75
CA GLY A 126 -1.21 -11.48 4.01
C GLY A 126 -0.45 -12.81 4.08
N GLY A 127 -1.13 -13.95 4.30
CA GLY A 127 -0.48 -15.26 4.50
C GLY A 127 -0.16 -15.60 5.97
N ILE A 128 -0.56 -14.77 6.93
CA ILE A 128 -0.47 -15.07 8.37
C ILE A 128 -1.82 -15.50 8.90
N GLU A 129 -1.86 -16.71 9.46
CA GLU A 129 -3.05 -17.23 10.13
C GLU A 129 -3.21 -16.61 11.51
N ILE A 130 -4.37 -15.99 11.72
CA ILE A 130 -4.81 -15.39 12.98
C ILE A 130 -6.29 -15.74 13.19
N ASN A 131 -6.87 -15.38 14.33
CA ASN A 131 -8.32 -15.39 14.48
C ASN A 131 -8.85 -13.96 14.54
N GLU A 132 -9.90 -13.67 13.76
CA GLU A 132 -10.56 -12.37 13.72
C GLU A 132 -11.99 -12.52 14.25
N CYS A 133 -12.38 -11.67 15.19
CA CYS A 133 -13.75 -11.67 15.69
C CYS A 133 -14.69 -10.95 14.72
N PRO A 134 -15.72 -11.60 14.17
CA PRO A 134 -16.66 -10.95 13.25
C PRO A 134 -17.54 -9.89 13.91
N ASN A 135 -17.64 -9.89 15.26
CA ASN A 135 -18.49 -8.97 15.99
C ASN A 135 -17.76 -7.68 16.41
N CYS A 136 -16.60 -7.82 17.05
CA CYS A 136 -15.84 -6.67 17.56
C CYS A 136 -14.61 -6.32 16.72
N GLN A 137 -14.31 -7.08 15.65
CA GLN A 137 -13.15 -6.88 14.75
C GLN A 137 -11.78 -6.96 15.45
N GLY A 138 -11.74 -7.53 16.66
CA GLY A 138 -10.49 -7.78 17.38
C GLY A 138 -9.76 -9.01 16.83
N LEU A 139 -8.45 -9.02 17.02
CA LEU A 139 -7.52 -10.00 16.46
C LEU A 139 -6.82 -10.78 17.57
N TRP A 140 -6.83 -12.11 17.45
CA TRP A 140 -6.00 -13.00 18.23
C TRP A 140 -4.85 -13.51 17.37
N ILE A 141 -3.63 -13.15 17.75
CA ILE A 141 -2.41 -13.48 17.02
C ILE A 141 -1.59 -14.49 17.83
N PRO A 142 -1.30 -15.69 17.29
CA PRO A 142 -0.40 -16.63 17.95
C PRO A 142 0.98 -15.99 18.22
N ASP A 143 1.60 -16.31 19.36
CA ASP A 143 2.82 -15.62 19.82
C ASP A 143 3.95 -15.68 18.78
N HIS A 144 4.14 -16.83 18.15
CA HIS A 144 5.14 -17.05 17.09
C HIS A 144 4.87 -16.31 15.77
N ARG A 145 3.70 -15.65 15.61
CA ARG A 145 3.31 -14.91 14.40
C ARG A 145 3.25 -13.40 14.60
N PHE A 146 3.37 -12.93 15.84
CA PHE A 146 3.17 -11.51 16.16
C PHE A 146 4.17 -10.60 15.44
N ASP A 147 5.46 -10.92 15.52
CA ASP A 147 6.52 -10.11 14.90
C ASP A 147 6.45 -10.11 13.36
N GLU A 148 6.06 -11.25 12.76
CA GLU A 148 5.85 -11.37 11.32
C GLU A 148 4.67 -10.52 10.86
N LEU A 149 3.57 -10.52 11.62
CA LEU A 149 2.40 -9.68 11.33
C LEU A 149 2.72 -8.20 11.44
N MET A 150 3.45 -7.78 12.49
CA MET A 150 3.90 -6.39 12.64
C MET A 150 4.76 -5.95 11.46
N SER A 151 5.72 -6.78 11.05
CA SER A 151 6.61 -6.49 9.93
C SER A 151 5.82 -6.28 8.63
N ARG A 152 4.88 -7.19 8.31
CA ARG A 152 4.02 -7.06 7.12
C ARG A 152 3.09 -5.84 7.18
N ALA A 153 2.56 -5.52 8.36
CA ALA A 153 1.72 -4.34 8.55
C ALA A 153 2.51 -3.05 8.27
N CYS A 154 3.76 -2.95 8.73
CA CYS A 154 4.66 -1.84 8.43
C CYS A 154 4.99 -1.74 6.93
N GLU A 155 5.32 -2.86 6.27
CA GLU A 155 5.58 -2.89 4.82
C GLU A 155 4.38 -2.40 4.00
N THR A 156 3.18 -2.86 4.36
CA THR A 156 1.92 -2.48 3.71
C THR A 156 1.63 -0.98 3.89
N ALA A 157 1.84 -0.46 5.09
CA ALA A 157 1.67 0.96 5.39
C ALA A 157 2.66 1.83 4.58
N LEU A 158 3.93 1.43 4.46
CA LEU A 158 4.93 2.11 3.62
C LEU A 158 4.53 2.14 2.15
N GLN A 159 4.01 1.03 1.61
CA GLN A 159 3.58 0.96 0.23
C GLN A 159 2.38 1.87 -0.03
N THR A 160 1.43 1.89 0.90
CA THR A 160 0.23 2.74 0.81
C THR A 160 0.58 4.23 0.85
N GLU A 161 1.57 4.64 1.64
CA GLU A 161 2.07 6.03 1.66
C GLU A 161 2.68 6.44 0.32
N LYS A 162 3.49 5.57 -0.31
CA LYS A 162 4.09 5.83 -1.63
C LYS A 162 3.04 6.06 -2.71
N ASP A 163 1.99 5.26 -2.68
CA ASP A 163 0.93 5.30 -3.68
C ASP A 163 -0.03 6.51 -3.48
N LYS A 164 0.12 7.28 -2.38
CA LYS A 164 -0.75 8.42 -1.99
C LYS A 164 -2.25 8.08 -1.93
N VAL A 165 -2.61 6.79 -1.83
CA VAL A 165 -3.99 6.30 -1.90
C VAL A 165 -4.75 6.50 -0.59
N TRP A 166 -4.08 6.81 0.53
CA TRP A 166 -4.70 6.86 1.86
C TRP A 166 -4.51 8.20 2.60
N SER A 167 -5.60 8.69 3.20
CA SER A 167 -5.63 9.92 3.99
C SER A 167 -4.93 9.75 5.34
N LYS A 168 -4.13 10.77 5.67
CA LYS A 168 -3.19 10.88 6.80
C LYS A 168 -3.88 10.95 8.16
N SER A 169 -4.09 9.80 8.81
CA SER A 169 -3.98 9.59 10.27
C SER A 169 -4.44 8.16 10.55
N PRO A 170 -3.74 7.40 11.42
CA PRO A 170 -4.27 6.13 11.92
C PRO A 170 -5.69 6.35 12.46
N ARG A 171 -6.62 5.46 12.12
CA ARG A 171 -8.04 5.60 12.49
C ARG A 171 -8.31 5.49 14.00
N CYS A 172 -7.31 5.16 14.81
CA CYS A 172 -7.45 5.22 16.26
C CYS A 172 -7.55 6.67 16.75
N SER A 173 -8.66 6.96 17.43
CA SER A 173 -8.60 7.94 18.51
C SER A 173 -7.79 7.31 19.62
N SER A 174 -6.52 7.68 19.78
CA SER A 174 -5.77 7.37 21.00
C SER A 174 -6.41 8.15 22.16
N SER A 175 -7.54 7.67 22.65
CA SER A 175 -8.15 8.09 23.91
C SER A 175 -7.16 7.82 25.02
N ASN A 176 -7.06 8.71 25.99
CA ASN A 176 -6.17 8.49 27.13
C ASN A 176 -6.56 7.17 27.82
N PRO A 177 -5.67 6.15 27.87
CA PRO A 177 -6.00 4.85 28.45
C PRO A 177 -6.41 4.94 29.94
N SER A 178 -6.09 6.06 30.61
CA SER A 178 -6.48 6.32 31.99
C SER A 178 -7.97 6.64 32.19
N MET A 179 -8.73 6.88 31.11
CA MET A 179 -10.15 7.24 31.18
C MET A 179 -11.08 6.04 30.91
N GLU A 180 -10.53 4.92 30.44
CA GLU A 180 -11.31 3.73 30.08
C GLU A 180 -11.35 2.74 31.24
N LYS A 181 -12.50 2.08 31.45
CA LYS A 181 -12.65 1.08 32.52
C LYS A 181 -11.73 -0.11 32.23
N ILE A 182 -10.71 -0.30 33.07
CA ILE A 182 -9.74 -1.39 32.90
C ILE A 182 -10.45 -2.73 33.13
N VAL A 183 -10.55 -3.54 32.07
CA VAL A 183 -11.04 -4.92 32.12
C VAL A 183 -9.93 -5.85 31.66
N TYR A 184 -9.40 -6.68 32.57
CA TYR A 184 -8.42 -7.69 32.22
C TYR A 184 -9.08 -8.83 31.46
N ARG A 185 -8.61 -9.08 30.24
CA ARG A 185 -9.12 -10.13 29.36
C ARG A 185 -8.42 -11.46 29.65
N LYS A 186 -9.15 -12.56 29.46
CA LYS A 186 -8.60 -13.91 29.58
C LYS A 186 -8.05 -14.42 28.26
N CYS A 187 -6.96 -15.16 28.32
CA CYS A 187 -6.39 -15.82 27.15
C CYS A 187 -7.37 -16.90 26.64
N PRO A 188 -7.76 -16.89 25.36
CA PRO A 188 -8.75 -17.84 24.86
C PRO A 188 -8.22 -19.28 24.78
N VAL A 189 -6.89 -19.47 24.90
CA VAL A 189 -6.24 -20.78 24.86
C VAL A 189 -6.11 -21.41 26.26
N CYS A 190 -5.82 -20.62 27.29
CA CYS A 190 -5.50 -21.15 28.62
C CYS A 190 -6.27 -20.51 29.79
N ASP A 191 -7.22 -19.62 29.51
CA ASP A 191 -8.08 -18.93 30.47
C ASP A 191 -7.36 -18.06 31.52
N ARG A 192 -6.03 -17.96 31.47
CA ARG A 192 -5.24 -17.06 32.32
C ARG A 192 -5.42 -15.61 31.91
N ALA A 193 -5.41 -14.69 32.87
CA ALA A 193 -5.44 -13.26 32.60
C ALA A 193 -4.25 -12.83 31.74
N MET A 194 -4.51 -12.04 30.70
CA MET A 194 -3.49 -11.49 29.82
C MET A 194 -2.87 -10.23 30.41
N GLN A 195 -1.59 -10.00 30.13
CA GLN A 195 -0.89 -8.80 30.53
C GLN A 195 -1.29 -7.65 29.59
N ARG A 196 -2.07 -6.70 30.12
CA ARG A 196 -2.39 -5.44 29.44
C ARG A 196 -1.19 -4.50 29.51
N ALA A 197 -0.65 -4.09 28.37
CA ALA A 197 0.51 -3.20 28.29
C ALA A 197 0.40 -2.21 27.14
N ASN A 198 1.02 -1.04 27.30
CA ASN A 198 1.18 -0.09 26.20
C ASN A 198 2.26 -0.60 25.23
N PHE A 199 1.92 -0.75 23.95
CA PHE A 199 2.84 -1.21 22.93
C PHE A 199 4.05 -0.26 22.83
N GLN A 200 5.27 -0.82 22.89
CA GLN A 200 6.53 -0.05 22.95
C GLN A 200 6.52 1.09 23.99
N LYS A 201 5.83 0.91 25.13
CA LYS A 201 5.77 1.79 26.31
C LYS A 201 5.11 3.16 26.12
N ARG A 202 5.07 3.73 24.92
CA ARG A 202 4.62 5.11 24.66
C ARG A 202 3.74 5.27 23.41
N SER A 203 3.33 4.18 22.77
CA SER A 203 2.52 4.27 21.54
C SER A 203 1.10 4.77 21.80
N GLY A 204 0.56 4.53 23.00
CA GLY A 204 -0.86 4.75 23.28
C GLY A 204 -1.76 3.62 22.77
N VAL A 205 -1.18 2.64 22.05
CA VAL A 205 -1.85 1.40 21.63
C VAL A 205 -1.75 0.41 22.77
N ILE A 206 -2.87 -0.16 23.17
CA ILE A 206 -2.90 -1.15 24.24
C ILE A 206 -2.84 -2.53 23.61
N ILE A 207 -2.13 -3.47 24.23
CA ILE A 207 -2.12 -4.86 23.81
C ILE A 207 -2.34 -5.74 25.03
N ASP A 208 -3.08 -6.83 24.87
CA ASP A 208 -3.21 -7.84 25.93
C ASP A 208 -2.43 -9.08 25.52
N ARG A 209 -1.33 -9.36 26.22
CA ARG A 209 -0.42 -10.46 25.88
C ARG A 209 -0.52 -11.63 26.84
N CYS A 210 -0.68 -12.83 26.30
CA CYS A 210 -0.38 -14.08 26.98
C CYS A 210 1.00 -14.56 26.57
N HIS A 211 1.97 -14.55 27.49
CA HIS A 211 3.36 -14.96 27.22
C HIS A 211 3.55 -16.36 26.63
N ALA A 212 2.56 -17.24 26.73
CA ALA A 212 2.65 -18.61 26.25
C ALA A 212 1.95 -18.85 24.91
N HIS A 213 0.95 -18.05 24.54
CA HIS A 213 0.03 -18.41 23.45
C HIS A 213 -0.13 -17.33 22.39
N GLY A 214 -0.14 -16.05 22.77
CA GLY A 214 -0.41 -15.01 21.80
C GLY A 214 -0.78 -13.66 22.37
N THR A 215 -1.10 -12.77 21.46
CA THR A 215 -1.44 -11.37 21.73
C THR A 215 -2.83 -11.08 21.16
N TRP A 216 -3.61 -10.36 21.95
CA TRP A 216 -4.88 -9.77 21.54
C TRP A 216 -4.67 -8.31 21.16
N LEU A 217 -5.27 -7.91 20.04
CA LEU A 217 -5.42 -6.53 19.58
C LEU A 217 -6.91 -6.24 19.41
N ASP A 218 -7.39 -5.12 19.93
CA ASP A 218 -8.70 -4.58 19.62
C ASP A 218 -8.76 -4.06 18.17
N ALA A 219 -9.96 -3.68 17.73
CA ALA A 219 -10.16 -3.09 16.41
C ALA A 219 -9.20 -1.91 16.17
N ASP A 220 -8.65 -1.84 14.96
CA ASP A 220 -7.73 -0.79 14.49
C ASP A 220 -6.37 -0.69 15.22
N GLU A 221 -6.13 -1.43 16.30
CA GLU A 221 -4.86 -1.35 17.05
C GLU A 221 -3.65 -1.86 16.22
N LEU A 222 -3.87 -2.80 15.30
CA LEU A 222 -2.84 -3.27 14.35
C LEU A 222 -2.32 -2.12 13.46
N GLU A 223 -3.23 -1.33 12.89
CA GLU A 223 -2.89 -0.17 12.05
C GLU A 223 -2.11 0.86 12.86
N CYS A 224 -2.54 1.11 14.10
CA CYS A 224 -1.90 2.09 14.98
C CYS A 224 -0.54 1.63 15.50
N ALA A 225 -0.37 0.35 15.81
CA ALA A 225 0.92 -0.23 16.17
C ALA A 225 1.92 -0.11 15.01
N ALA A 226 1.50 -0.44 13.79
CA ALA A 226 2.32 -0.31 12.59
C ALA A 226 2.70 1.15 12.32
N GLY A 227 1.73 2.07 12.39
CA GLY A 227 1.96 3.51 12.25
C GLY A 227 2.95 4.06 13.28
N TYR A 228 2.85 3.62 14.55
CA TYR A 228 3.80 3.99 15.59
C TYR A 228 5.22 3.51 15.28
N ILE A 229 5.40 2.27 14.80
CA ILE A 229 6.72 1.76 14.40
C ILE A 229 7.32 2.64 13.32
N LEU A 230 6.57 2.94 12.26
CA LEU A 230 7.06 3.77 11.14
C LEU A 230 7.42 5.19 11.60
N GLU A 231 6.57 5.80 12.43
CA GLU A 231 6.85 7.10 13.05
C GLU A 231 8.13 7.07 13.91
N SER A 232 8.31 6.01 14.71
CA SER A 232 9.48 5.85 15.57
C SER A 232 10.77 5.69 14.79
N GLN A 233 10.75 4.93 13.68
CA GLN A 233 11.87 4.75 12.77
C GLN A 233 12.26 6.09 12.13
N ARG A 234 11.27 6.85 11.65
CA ARG A 234 11.48 8.18 11.08
C ARG A 234 12.13 9.13 12.10
N ARG A 235 11.60 9.19 13.32
CA ARG A 235 12.19 10.01 14.40
C ARG A 235 13.63 9.61 14.72
N ALA A 236 13.95 8.31 14.65
CA ALA A 236 15.32 7.82 14.85
C ALA A 236 16.26 8.21 13.70
N GLU A 237 15.78 8.21 12.45
CA GLU A 237 16.55 8.71 11.29
C GLU A 237 16.87 10.20 11.41
N PHE A 238 15.90 11.01 11.83
CA PHE A 238 16.06 12.47 11.99
C PHE A 238 16.59 12.89 13.38
N ALA A 239 17.00 11.96 14.25
CA ALA A 239 17.51 12.29 15.57
C ALA A 239 18.88 13.00 15.47
N PRO A 240 19.10 14.12 16.19
CA PRO A 240 20.31 14.95 16.09
C PRO A 240 21.63 14.22 16.44
N GLY A 241 21.56 13.03 17.05
CA GLY A 241 22.71 12.18 17.34
C GLY A 241 23.31 11.47 16.10
N ASN A 242 22.49 11.11 15.10
CA ASN A 242 22.95 10.39 13.90
C ASN A 242 23.67 11.29 12.91
N PHE A 243 23.30 12.57 12.83
CA PHE A 243 23.97 13.54 11.96
C PHE A 243 25.39 13.87 12.45
N ARG A 244 25.60 13.94 13.78
CA ARG A 244 26.92 14.20 14.39
C ARG A 244 27.88 13.00 14.30
N SER A 245 27.38 11.77 14.39
CA SER A 245 28.19 10.55 14.29
C SER A 245 28.63 10.27 12.86
N GLN A 246 27.74 10.47 11.88
CA GLN A 246 28.06 10.32 10.45
C GLN A 246 29.05 11.39 9.98
N ASN A 247 28.84 12.67 10.34
CA ASN A 247 29.81 13.74 10.03
C ASN A 247 31.17 13.51 10.71
N LYS A 248 31.23 13.08 11.98
CA LYS A 248 32.52 12.77 12.63
C LYS A 248 33.25 11.61 11.97
N ALA A 249 32.54 10.57 11.53
CA ALA A 249 33.14 9.44 10.84
C ALA A 249 33.67 9.83 9.45
N GLN A 250 32.91 10.64 8.71
CA GLN A 250 33.32 11.15 7.41
C GLN A 250 34.51 12.10 7.50
N ILE A 251 34.46 13.09 8.41
CA ILE A 251 35.58 14.02 8.67
C ILE A 251 36.85 13.25 9.07
N ARG A 252 36.72 12.19 9.89
CA ARG A 252 37.88 11.35 10.27
C ARG A 252 38.46 10.58 9.08
N ARG A 253 37.63 10.08 8.17
CA ARG A 253 38.09 9.39 6.94
C ARG A 253 38.78 10.35 5.99
N GLU A 254 38.20 11.52 5.77
CA GLU A 254 38.77 12.57 4.92
C GLU A 254 40.09 13.10 5.48
N ALA A 255 40.16 13.36 6.79
CA ALA A 255 41.41 13.75 7.46
C ALA A 255 42.49 12.65 7.37
N ALA A 256 42.11 11.37 7.53
CA ALA A 256 43.03 10.26 7.39
C ALA A 256 43.53 10.06 5.94
N ALA A 257 42.67 10.34 4.95
CA ALA A 257 43.03 10.30 3.53
C ALA A 257 44.00 11.43 3.16
N LEU A 258 43.73 12.67 3.60
CA LEU A 258 44.63 13.83 3.45
C LEU A 258 46.00 13.58 4.09
N ALA A 259 46.02 13.05 5.32
CA ALA A 259 47.27 12.72 6.01
C ALA A 259 48.07 11.58 5.34
N ARG A 260 47.42 10.71 4.55
CA ARG A 260 48.10 9.69 3.73
C ARG A 260 48.68 10.30 2.45
N ALA A 261 47.93 11.19 1.79
CA ALA A 261 48.38 11.88 0.59
C ALA A 261 49.62 12.75 0.85
N GLN A 262 49.62 13.53 1.94
CA GLN A 262 50.76 14.37 2.33
C GLN A 262 52.02 13.55 2.66
N ARG A 263 51.87 12.36 3.24
CA ARG A 263 52.98 11.43 3.47
C ARG A 263 53.50 10.82 2.16
N GLY A 264 52.62 10.54 1.20
CA GLY A 264 53.01 10.08 -0.14
C GLY A 264 53.80 11.12 -0.94
N GLU A 265 53.39 12.40 -0.90
CA GLU A 265 54.11 13.50 -1.56
C GLU A 265 55.48 13.77 -0.94
N SER A 266 55.61 13.65 0.39
CA SER A 266 56.91 13.83 1.06
C SER A 266 57.95 12.74 0.73
N VAL A 267 57.50 11.53 0.37
CA VAL A 267 58.40 10.43 -0.05
C VAL A 267 58.80 10.58 -1.52
N ALA A 268 57.91 11.10 -2.38
CA ALA A 268 58.20 11.34 -3.79
C ALA A 268 59.21 12.50 -4.01
N LEU A 269 59.19 13.53 -3.16
CA LEU A 269 60.13 14.65 -3.26
C LEU A 269 61.55 14.31 -2.74
N ALA A 270 61.67 13.26 -1.93
CA ALA A 270 62.96 12.80 -1.40
C ALA A 270 63.73 11.87 -2.36
N SER A 271 63.09 11.32 -3.41
CA SER A 271 63.73 10.37 -4.34
C SER A 271 64.21 10.97 -5.66
N SER A 272 64.17 12.30 -5.84
CA SER A 272 64.57 12.97 -7.09
C SER A 272 65.93 13.69 -7.03
N ARG A 273 66.76 13.42 -6.02
CA ARG A 273 68.17 13.82 -6.00
C ARG A 273 69.02 12.57 -5.89
N ASP A 274 69.40 12.03 -7.05
CA ASP A 274 70.68 11.37 -7.31
C ASP A 274 70.59 10.58 -8.62
N ALA A 275 71.01 11.20 -9.73
CA ALA A 275 71.65 10.55 -10.88
C ALA A 275 71.91 11.58 -11.99
N VAL A 276 73.15 12.06 -12.10
CA VAL A 276 74.03 11.87 -13.27
C VAL A 276 75.34 12.62 -13.01
N SER A 277 76.38 11.82 -12.82
CA SER A 277 77.79 12.18 -12.86
C SER A 277 78.24 12.47 -14.30
N SER A 278 79.04 13.50 -14.52
CA SER A 278 80.39 13.41 -15.12
C SER A 278 80.84 14.72 -15.77
N GLY A 279 82.06 15.16 -15.43
CA GLY A 279 82.98 15.74 -16.42
C GLY A 279 83.07 17.27 -16.51
N GLY A 280 84.23 17.79 -16.12
CA GLY A 280 85.08 18.53 -17.07
C GLY A 280 84.74 19.99 -17.38
N TRP A 281 85.42 20.86 -16.63
CA TRP A 281 85.87 22.22 -16.98
C TRP A 281 86.16 22.48 -18.48
N LEU A 282 85.73 23.64 -19.01
CA LEU A 282 86.54 24.65 -19.73
C LEU A 282 85.67 25.67 -20.48
N GLY A 283 86.04 26.96 -20.38
CA GLY A 283 86.12 27.82 -21.56
C GLY A 283 85.19 29.03 -21.61
N ASP A 284 85.76 30.17 -21.22
CA ASP A 284 85.33 31.54 -21.50
C ASP A 284 84.96 31.82 -22.98
N LEU A 285 84.12 32.84 -23.22
CA LEU A 285 84.50 34.08 -23.95
C LEU A 285 83.29 34.83 -24.56
N LEU A 286 83.25 36.11 -24.20
CA LEU A 286 82.93 37.31 -24.99
C LEU A 286 81.51 37.52 -25.56
N GLY A 287 80.96 38.66 -25.16
CA GLY A 287 79.86 39.31 -25.86
C GLY A 287 80.26 39.74 -27.27
N ALA A 288 79.26 39.86 -28.14
CA ALA A 288 78.94 41.10 -28.84
C ALA A 288 77.90 40.85 -29.96
N LEU A 289 76.89 41.71 -29.94
CA LEU A 289 76.31 42.39 -31.10
C LEU A 289 75.58 41.58 -32.19
N LEU A 290 74.25 41.80 -32.17
CA LEU A 290 73.41 42.29 -33.29
C LEU A 290 73.62 41.66 -34.68
N ASN A 291 72.60 40.92 -35.11
CA ASN A 291 71.65 41.45 -36.10
C ASN A 291 70.23 40.99 -35.77
#